data_AF-A0A962UGY4-F1
#
_entry.id   AF-A0A962UGY4-F1
#
_cell.length_a   1.000
_cell.length_b   1.000
_cell.length_c   1.000
_cell.angle_alpha   90.00
_cell.angle_beta   90.00
_cell.angle_gamma   90.00
#
_symmetry.space_group_name_H-M   'P 1'
#
loop_
_entity.id
_entity.type
_entity.pdbx_description
1 polymer ?
#
loop_
_entity_poly.entity_id
_entity_poly.type
_entity_poly.pdbx_seq_one_letter_code
_entity_poly.pdbx_strand_id
1 'polypeptide(L)'
;MDTLSELIAQSGFRGLTWQNLIMFGISGLLIYLAVKKNYEPLLLIPIGFGAMLANLPAAMLNASSGFHAEPGQTVPLLQLIYSMGIKTQLLPPVIFMGVGALTDFRPLLSRPITLLLGAAAQLGIFVAALGAFYLFGFTAEEAASIGIIGGADGPTSIYLTAILAPHLLGAVAVAAYSYMALVPVIQPPILRLLTTPEERAINMPQARPVSQTAVIAFPIFITVLTALA
;
A
#
# COMPACT_ATOMS: atom_id res chain seq x y z
N MET A 1 -29.90 -38.72 -8.31
CA MET A 1 -30.42 -37.34 -8.28
C MET A 1 -30.06 -36.68 -6.94
N ASP A 2 -30.06 -37.43 -5.83
CA ASP A 2 -29.75 -36.91 -4.49
C ASP A 2 -28.29 -36.48 -4.30
N THR A 3 -27.33 -37.21 -4.87
CA THR A 3 -25.90 -36.85 -4.80
C THR A 3 -25.57 -35.54 -5.50
N LEU A 4 -26.28 -35.20 -6.59
CA LEU A 4 -26.07 -33.96 -7.33
C LEU A 4 -26.69 -32.77 -6.57
N SER A 5 -27.85 -32.97 -5.94
CA SER A 5 -28.44 -31.96 -5.05
C SER A 5 -27.62 -31.75 -3.78
N GLU A 6 -26.99 -32.80 -3.23
CA GLU A 6 -26.05 -32.69 -2.10
C GLU A 6 -24.75 -32.00 -2.50
N LEU A 7 -24.19 -32.31 -3.68
CA LEU A 7 -23.04 -31.61 -4.24
C LEU A 7 -23.34 -30.12 -4.44
N ILE A 8 -24.52 -29.80 -4.98
CA ILE A 8 -24.95 -28.41 -5.16
C ILE A 8 -25.20 -27.74 -3.80
N ALA A 9 -25.72 -28.47 -2.81
CA ALA A 9 -25.97 -27.95 -1.46
C ALA A 9 -24.67 -27.72 -0.65
N GLN A 10 -23.66 -28.56 -0.82
CA GLN A 10 -22.33 -28.41 -0.21
C GLN A 10 -21.40 -27.51 -1.02
N SER A 11 -21.70 -27.28 -2.31
CA SER A 11 -20.89 -26.41 -3.15
C SER A 11 -21.03 -24.94 -2.75
N GLY A 12 -19.91 -24.22 -2.79
CA GLY A 12 -19.87 -22.77 -2.55
C GLY A 12 -20.81 -21.96 -3.47
N PHE A 13 -21.31 -22.55 -4.55
CA PHE A 13 -22.29 -21.92 -5.45
C PHE A 13 -23.59 -21.50 -4.74
N ARG A 14 -24.00 -22.19 -3.66
CA ARG A 14 -25.20 -21.81 -2.89
C ARG A 14 -24.98 -20.61 -1.96
N GLY A 15 -23.75 -20.40 -1.49
CA GLY A 15 -23.36 -19.29 -0.62
C GLY A 15 -22.91 -18.05 -1.39
N LEU A 16 -23.04 -18.05 -2.72
CA LEU A 16 -22.50 -17.03 -3.59
C LEU A 16 -23.40 -15.80 -3.58
N THR A 17 -22.92 -14.73 -2.96
CA THR A 17 -23.65 -13.46 -2.89
C THR A 17 -23.27 -12.56 -4.07
N TRP A 18 -24.12 -11.59 -4.42
CA TRP A 18 -23.82 -10.63 -5.48
C TRP A 18 -22.58 -9.79 -5.15
N GLN A 19 -22.29 -9.54 -3.86
CA GLN A 19 -21.08 -8.88 -3.41
C GLN A 19 -19.82 -9.68 -3.78
N ASN A 20 -19.86 -11.02 -3.66
CA ASN A 20 -18.72 -11.86 -4.07
C ASN A 20 -18.46 -11.75 -5.58
N LEU A 21 -19.51 -11.67 -6.40
CA LEU A 21 -19.37 -11.47 -7.86
C LEU A 21 -18.69 -10.14 -8.19
N ILE A 22 -19.06 -9.06 -7.49
CA ILE A 22 -18.41 -7.76 -7.68
C ILE A 22 -16.94 -7.83 -7.27
N MET A 23 -16.63 -8.45 -6.13
CA MET A 23 -15.26 -8.59 -5.67
C MET A 23 -14.42 -9.46 -6.61
N PHE A 24 -14.99 -10.50 -7.23
CA PHE A 24 -14.29 -11.24 -8.29
C PHE A 24 -14.02 -10.38 -9.52
N GLY A 25 -14.97 -9.52 -9.90
CA GLY A 25 -14.76 -8.54 -10.96
C GLY A 25 -13.61 -7.58 -10.64
N ILE A 26 -13.56 -7.05 -9.41
CA ILE A 26 -12.48 -6.18 -8.93
C ILE A 26 -11.15 -6.93 -8.90
N SER A 27 -11.10 -8.14 -8.35
CA SER A 27 -9.90 -8.99 -8.34
C SER A 27 -9.37 -9.26 -9.74
N GLY A 28 -10.26 -9.62 -10.68
CA GLY A 28 -9.89 -9.80 -12.08
C GLY A 28 -9.36 -8.52 -12.71
N LEU A 29 -9.96 -7.37 -12.39
CA LEU A 29 -9.49 -6.06 -12.85
C LEU A 29 -8.09 -5.74 -12.31
N LEU A 30 -7.83 -5.96 -11.02
CA LEU A 30 -6.53 -5.73 -10.40
C LEU A 30 -5.45 -6.60 -11.05
N ILE A 31 -5.73 -7.89 -11.25
CA ILE A 31 -4.80 -8.81 -11.94
C ILE A 31 -4.58 -8.37 -13.39
N TYR A 32 -5.63 -7.94 -14.08
CA TYR A 32 -5.54 -7.44 -15.46
C TYR A 32 -4.66 -6.18 -15.55
N LEU A 33 -4.84 -5.22 -14.65
CA LEU A 33 -4.02 -4.01 -14.58
C LEU A 33 -2.56 -4.37 -14.30
N ALA A 34 -2.32 -5.29 -13.38
CA ALA A 34 -0.98 -5.75 -13.05
C ALA A 34 -0.27 -6.42 -14.23
N VAL A 35 -0.94 -7.31 -14.95
CA VAL A 35 -0.34 -8.11 -16.04
C VAL A 35 -0.26 -7.34 -17.35
N LYS A 36 -1.35 -6.69 -17.78
CA LYS A 36 -1.40 -6.05 -19.10
C LYS A 36 -0.85 -4.63 -19.09
N LYS A 37 -1.02 -3.90 -17.98
CA LYS A 37 -0.56 -2.51 -17.84
C LYS A 37 0.73 -2.40 -17.04
N ASN A 38 1.25 -3.50 -16.48
CA ASN A 38 2.45 -3.54 -15.64
C ASN A 38 2.35 -2.60 -14.42
N TYR A 39 1.14 -2.47 -13.87
CA TYR A 39 0.90 -1.66 -12.68
C TYR A 39 1.32 -2.45 -11.44
N GLU A 40 2.48 -2.09 -10.87
CA GLU A 40 3.09 -2.70 -9.69
C GLU A 40 2.83 -4.21 -9.54
N PRO A 41 3.24 -5.02 -10.52
CA PRO A 41 2.81 -6.41 -10.61
C PRO A 41 3.25 -7.25 -9.40
N LEU A 42 4.34 -6.86 -8.76
CA LEU A 42 4.89 -7.54 -7.58
C LEU A 42 3.90 -7.56 -6.40
N LEU A 43 3.06 -6.54 -6.27
CA LEU A 43 2.12 -6.39 -5.14
C LEU A 43 0.67 -6.49 -5.58
N LEU A 44 0.32 -5.92 -6.75
CA LEU A 44 -1.07 -5.88 -7.23
C LEU A 44 -1.59 -7.28 -7.62
N ILE A 45 -0.71 -8.19 -8.09
CA ILE A 45 -1.09 -9.59 -8.37
C ILE A 45 -1.44 -10.33 -7.07
N PRO A 46 -0.56 -10.40 -6.04
CA PRO A 46 -0.92 -10.99 -4.75
C PRO A 46 -2.17 -10.38 -4.11
N ILE A 47 -2.35 -9.05 -4.20
CA ILE A 47 -3.55 -8.37 -3.67
C ILE A 47 -4.81 -8.82 -4.41
N GLY A 48 -4.80 -8.80 -5.75
CA GLY A 48 -5.93 -9.23 -6.56
C GLY A 48 -6.30 -10.69 -6.32
N PHE A 49 -5.29 -11.57 -6.24
CA PHE A 49 -5.48 -12.99 -5.96
C PHE A 49 -5.96 -13.25 -4.53
N GLY A 50 -5.40 -12.55 -3.55
CA GLY A 50 -5.85 -12.61 -2.16
C GLY A 50 -7.30 -12.15 -2.00
N ALA A 51 -7.68 -11.06 -2.67
CA ALA A 51 -9.07 -10.59 -2.70
C ALA A 51 -10.02 -11.62 -3.34
N MET A 52 -9.57 -12.36 -4.37
CA MET A 52 -10.35 -13.43 -4.97
C MET A 52 -10.54 -14.58 -3.97
N LEU A 53 -9.46 -15.05 -3.34
CA LEU A 53 -9.53 -16.12 -2.34
C LEU A 53 -10.38 -15.75 -1.12
N ALA A 54 -10.28 -14.50 -0.64
CA ALA A 54 -11.04 -14.01 0.50
C ALA A 54 -12.55 -13.95 0.25
N ASN A 55 -12.96 -13.90 -1.03
CA ASN A 55 -14.37 -13.83 -1.43
C ASN A 55 -14.94 -15.17 -1.93
N LEU A 56 -14.16 -16.27 -1.85
CA LEU A 56 -14.66 -17.60 -2.18
C LEU A 56 -15.67 -18.08 -1.12
N PRO A 57 -16.94 -18.30 -1.48
CA PRO A 57 -17.96 -18.77 -0.54
C PRO A 57 -17.62 -20.19 -0.06
N ALA A 58 -17.84 -20.44 1.24
CA ALA A 58 -17.58 -21.73 1.90
C ALA A 58 -16.12 -22.23 1.86
N ALA A 59 -15.15 -21.43 1.38
CA ALA A 59 -13.75 -21.84 1.30
C ALA A 59 -12.98 -21.66 2.63
N MET A 60 -13.53 -20.93 3.60
CA MET A 60 -12.86 -20.58 4.87
C MET A 60 -11.45 -20.01 4.67
N LEU A 61 -11.29 -19.14 3.66
CA LEU A 61 -10.02 -18.48 3.33
C LEU A 61 -10.03 -16.99 3.69
N ASN A 62 -11.14 -16.43 4.17
CA ASN A 62 -11.24 -15.01 4.48
C ASN A 62 -10.45 -14.62 5.74
N ALA A 63 -10.11 -13.34 5.84
CA ALA A 63 -9.57 -12.73 7.04
C ALA A 63 -10.55 -11.66 7.55
N SER A 64 -10.74 -11.59 8.87
CA SER A 64 -11.52 -10.54 9.53
C SER A 64 -10.83 -10.06 10.80
N SER A 65 -10.94 -8.77 11.07
CA SER A 65 -10.31 -8.10 12.23
C SER A 65 -10.85 -8.60 13.58
N GLY A 66 -12.09 -9.11 13.60
CA GLY A 66 -12.78 -9.67 14.78
C GLY A 66 -12.73 -11.20 14.90
N PHE A 67 -11.93 -11.90 14.10
CA PHE A 67 -11.82 -13.36 14.22
C PHE A 67 -11.12 -13.75 15.53
N HIS A 68 -11.84 -14.43 16.42
CA HIS A 68 -11.31 -15.08 17.61
C HIS A 68 -11.28 -16.59 17.36
N ALA A 69 -10.08 -17.18 17.34
CA ALA A 69 -9.94 -18.62 17.20
C ALA A 69 -10.37 -19.28 18.51
N GLU A 70 -11.46 -20.05 18.50
CA GLU A 70 -11.79 -20.92 19.63
C GLU A 70 -10.80 -22.10 19.69
N PRO A 71 -10.50 -22.64 20.90
CA PRO A 71 -9.61 -23.79 21.04
C PRO A 71 -10.10 -24.99 20.21
N GLY A 72 -9.30 -25.41 19.23
CA GLY A 72 -9.62 -26.53 18.33
C GLY A 72 -10.18 -26.16 16.96
N GLN A 73 -10.38 -24.86 16.68
CA GLN A 73 -10.84 -24.40 15.36
C GLN A 73 -9.66 -24.17 14.41
N THR A 74 -9.78 -24.64 13.16
CA THR A 74 -8.78 -24.39 12.12
C THR A 74 -8.79 -22.92 11.72
N VAL A 75 -7.64 -22.24 11.82
CA VAL A 75 -7.50 -20.84 11.42
C VAL A 75 -7.44 -20.74 9.89
N PRO A 76 -8.26 -19.88 9.25
CA PRO A 76 -8.17 -19.60 7.81
C PRO A 76 -6.76 -19.17 7.39
N LEU A 77 -6.31 -19.60 6.20
CA LEU A 77 -4.95 -19.28 5.73
C LEU A 77 -4.67 -17.77 5.68
N LEU A 78 -5.58 -16.97 5.10
CA LEU A 78 -5.38 -15.52 5.05
C LEU A 78 -5.52 -14.87 6.43
N GLN A 79 -6.35 -15.43 7.33
CA GLN A 79 -6.44 -14.97 8.71
C GLN A 79 -5.11 -15.17 9.43
N LEU A 80 -4.44 -16.31 9.23
CA LEU A 80 -3.13 -16.59 9.82
C LEU A 80 -2.06 -15.58 9.37
N ILE A 81 -2.01 -15.29 8.07
CA ILE A 81 -1.09 -14.29 7.50
C ILE A 81 -1.42 -12.89 8.04
N TYR A 82 -2.70 -12.53 8.09
CA TYR A 82 -3.16 -11.25 8.61
C TYR A 82 -2.82 -11.10 10.10
N SER A 83 -3.12 -12.11 10.92
CA SER A 83 -2.93 -12.06 12.37
C SER A 83 -1.45 -12.09 12.75
N MET A 84 -0.64 -12.96 12.14
CA MET A 84 0.78 -13.11 12.49
C MET A 84 1.70 -12.12 11.78
N GLY A 85 1.25 -11.53 10.68
CA GLY A 85 2.08 -10.67 9.84
C GLY A 85 1.69 -9.20 9.89
N ILE A 86 0.43 -8.88 9.60
CA ILE A 86 -0.03 -7.49 9.50
C ILE A 86 -0.43 -6.95 10.88
N LYS A 87 -1.21 -7.72 11.66
CA LYS A 87 -1.70 -7.29 12.98
C LYS A 87 -0.60 -7.23 14.04
N THR A 88 0.38 -8.14 13.99
CA THR A 88 1.63 -8.07 14.79
C THR A 88 2.58 -6.98 14.29
N GLN A 89 2.26 -6.33 13.17
CA GLN A 89 3.09 -5.32 12.52
C GLN A 89 4.47 -5.84 12.08
N LEU A 90 4.62 -7.14 11.86
CA LEU A 90 5.89 -7.74 11.46
C LEU A 90 6.20 -7.51 9.97
N LEU A 91 5.20 -7.71 9.10
CA LEU A 91 5.42 -7.68 7.65
C LEU A 91 5.78 -6.28 7.11
N PRO A 92 5.10 -5.18 7.50
CA PRO A 92 5.43 -3.87 6.93
C PRO A 92 6.87 -3.40 7.23
N PRO A 93 7.40 -3.48 8.48
CA PRO A 93 8.79 -3.14 8.76
C PRO A 93 9.82 -4.03 8.05
N VAL A 94 9.53 -5.33 7.86
CA VAL A 94 10.40 -6.23 7.09
C VAL A 94 10.46 -5.79 5.62
N ILE A 95 9.32 -5.41 5.03
CA ILE A 95 9.29 -4.85 3.67
C ILE A 95 10.08 -3.53 3.63
N PHE A 96 9.95 -2.66 4.64
CA PHE A 96 10.74 -1.43 4.75
C PHE A 96 12.23 -1.65 4.81
N MET A 97 12.66 -2.66 5.57
CA MET A 97 14.07 -3.05 5.62
C MET A 97 14.58 -3.43 4.23
N GLY A 98 13.77 -4.15 3.44
CA GLY A 98 14.07 -4.47 2.05
C GLY A 98 14.17 -3.23 1.15
N VAL A 99 13.20 -2.31 1.24
CA VAL A 99 13.25 -1.03 0.48
C VAL A 99 14.49 -0.22 0.86
N GLY A 100 14.80 -0.12 2.16
CA GLY A 100 15.99 0.55 2.66
C GLY A 100 17.29 -0.07 2.15
N ALA A 101 17.37 -1.40 2.08
CA ALA A 101 18.54 -2.11 1.53
C ALA A 101 18.73 -1.90 0.03
N LEU A 102 17.65 -1.66 -0.72
CA LEU A 102 17.68 -1.38 -2.16
C LEU A 102 17.88 0.11 -2.50
N THR A 103 17.80 1.00 -1.51
CA THR A 103 17.85 2.46 -1.71
C THR A 103 19.29 2.96 -1.82
N ASP A 104 19.59 3.69 -2.90
CA ASP A 104 20.86 4.38 -3.07
C ASP A 104 20.80 5.82 -2.52
N PHE A 105 21.56 6.09 -1.46
CA PHE A 105 21.63 7.41 -0.84
C PHE A 105 22.60 8.38 -1.52
N ARG A 106 23.45 7.93 -2.46
CA ARG A 106 24.45 8.79 -3.11
C ARG A 106 23.82 10.00 -3.83
N PRO A 107 22.71 9.85 -4.60
CA PRO A 107 22.06 11.00 -5.23
C PRO A 107 21.57 12.04 -4.22
N LEU A 108 20.97 11.59 -3.11
CA LEU A 108 20.49 12.46 -2.03
C LEU A 108 21.67 13.22 -1.37
N LEU A 109 22.72 12.50 -1.00
CA LEU A 109 23.92 13.07 -0.36
C LEU A 109 24.68 14.03 -1.28
N SER A 110 24.65 13.78 -2.60
CA SER A 110 25.31 14.65 -3.58
C SER A 110 24.64 16.03 -3.70
N ARG A 111 23.33 16.10 -3.41
CA ARG A 111 22.51 17.33 -3.48
C ARG A 111 21.51 17.37 -2.31
N PRO A 112 21.96 17.75 -1.09
CA PRO A 112 21.12 17.70 0.11
C PRO A 112 19.86 18.56 0.04
N ILE A 113 19.85 19.61 -0.79
CA ILE A 113 18.66 20.45 -0.99
C ILE A 113 17.44 19.67 -1.51
N THR A 114 17.67 18.51 -2.14
CA THR A 114 16.58 17.62 -2.58
C THR A 114 15.79 17.04 -1.39
N LEU A 115 16.37 17.01 -0.18
CA LEU A 115 15.66 16.62 1.04
C LEU A 115 14.52 17.58 1.39
N LEU A 116 14.70 18.89 1.17
CA LEU A 116 13.64 19.89 1.36
C LEU A 116 12.49 19.69 0.36
N LEU A 117 12.81 19.25 -0.86
CA LEU A 117 11.81 18.90 -1.86
C LEU A 117 10.99 17.68 -1.40
N GLY A 118 11.64 16.70 -0.78
CA GLY A 118 10.99 15.56 -0.13
C GLY A 118 10.09 15.99 1.03
N ALA A 119 10.53 16.93 1.88
CA ALA A 119 9.70 17.46 2.95
C ALA A 119 8.44 18.17 2.43
N ALA A 120 8.57 18.98 1.37
CA ALA A 120 7.43 19.62 0.73
C ALA A 120 6.47 18.60 0.07
N ALA A 121 6.99 17.50 -0.48
CA ALA A 121 6.17 16.45 -1.08
C ALA A 121 5.20 15.80 -0.07
N GLN A 122 5.57 15.75 1.22
CA GLN A 122 4.71 15.21 2.28
C GLN A 122 3.49 16.10 2.59
N LEU A 123 3.43 17.34 2.10
CA LEU A 123 2.23 18.18 2.23
C LEU A 123 0.99 17.52 1.62
N GLY A 124 1.17 16.66 0.62
CA GLY A 124 0.09 15.88 0.03
C GLY A 124 -0.67 15.02 1.05
N ILE A 125 0.02 14.47 2.06
CA ILE A 125 -0.60 13.68 3.13
C ILE A 125 -1.59 14.54 3.91
N PHE A 126 -1.16 15.73 4.33
CA PHE A 126 -1.98 16.63 5.12
C PHE A 126 -3.19 17.12 4.32
N VAL A 127 -3.00 17.48 3.06
CA VAL A 127 -4.11 17.91 2.19
C VAL A 127 -5.12 16.79 2.01
N ALA A 128 -4.68 15.55 1.77
CA ALA A 128 -5.55 14.40 1.65
C ALA A 128 -6.29 14.07 2.95
N ALA A 129 -5.60 14.12 4.10
CA ALA A 129 -6.20 13.89 5.42
C ALA A 129 -7.25 14.97 5.77
N LEU A 130 -6.92 16.24 5.59
CA LEU A 130 -7.84 17.36 5.84
C LEU A 130 -9.05 17.29 4.90
N GLY A 131 -8.84 16.90 3.64
CA GLY A 131 -9.93 16.64 2.70
C GLY A 131 -10.86 15.53 3.17
N ALA A 132 -10.30 14.38 3.58
CA ALA A 132 -11.08 13.26 4.11
C ALA A 132 -11.90 13.65 5.35
N PHE A 133 -11.31 14.43 6.27
CA PHE A 133 -11.98 14.88 7.48
C PHE A 133 -13.08 15.92 7.20
N TYR A 134 -12.75 17.02 6.51
CA TYR A 134 -13.67 18.15 6.35
C TYR A 134 -14.70 17.99 5.22
N LEU A 135 -14.36 17.33 4.11
CA LEU A 135 -15.27 17.19 2.96
C LEU A 135 -16.11 15.91 3.02
N PHE A 136 -15.54 14.83 3.57
CA PHE A 136 -16.18 13.50 3.55
C PHE A 136 -16.63 13.02 4.93
N GLY A 137 -16.30 13.74 6.01
CA GLY A 137 -16.79 13.45 7.36
C GLY A 137 -16.20 12.19 8.00
N PHE A 138 -15.04 11.72 7.54
CA PHE A 138 -14.32 10.62 8.18
C PHE A 138 -13.79 11.01 9.56
N THR A 139 -13.59 10.02 10.45
CA THR A 139 -12.94 10.29 11.74
C THR A 139 -11.49 10.72 11.55
N ALA A 140 -10.85 11.28 12.58
CA ALA A 140 -9.45 11.69 12.48
C ALA A 140 -8.50 10.51 12.16
N GLU A 141 -8.79 9.31 12.69
CA GLU A 141 -8.02 8.09 12.49
C GLU A 141 -8.17 7.53 11.06
N GLU A 142 -9.41 7.56 10.55
CA GLU A 142 -9.72 7.18 9.17
C GLU A 142 -9.12 8.18 8.17
N ALA A 143 -9.25 9.46 8.45
CA ALA A 143 -8.68 10.53 7.64
C ALA A 143 -7.14 10.46 7.59
N ALA A 144 -6.47 10.14 8.70
CA ALA A 144 -5.04 9.90 8.72
C ALA A 144 -4.64 8.67 7.88
N SER A 145 -5.43 7.60 7.95
CA SER A 145 -5.23 6.37 7.16
C SER A 145 -5.47 6.57 5.66
N ILE A 146 -6.37 7.49 5.27
CA ILE A 146 -6.56 7.89 3.87
C ILE A 146 -5.45 8.85 3.44
N GLY A 147 -5.07 9.79 4.31
CA GLY A 147 -4.08 10.81 4.03
C GLY A 147 -2.71 10.24 3.69
N ILE A 148 -2.27 9.20 4.40
CA ILE A 148 -0.94 8.58 4.22
C ILE A 148 -0.72 8.04 2.79
N ILE A 149 -1.79 7.75 2.03
CA ILE A 149 -1.73 7.41 0.60
C ILE A 149 -1.00 8.50 -0.19
N GLY A 150 -1.17 9.77 0.20
CA GLY A 150 -0.50 10.93 -0.41
C GLY A 150 1.02 10.92 -0.27
N GLY A 151 1.57 10.13 0.66
CA GLY A 151 3.00 9.92 0.81
C GLY A 151 3.59 8.99 -0.26
N ALA A 152 2.74 8.33 -1.06
CA ALA A 152 3.12 7.37 -2.09
C ALA A 152 4.04 6.24 -1.57
N ASP A 153 3.84 5.85 -0.32
CA ASP A 153 4.57 4.75 0.33
C ASP A 153 3.59 3.67 0.83
N GLY A 154 3.52 2.56 0.08
CA GLY A 154 2.53 1.50 0.29
C GLY A 154 2.70 0.75 1.61
N PRO A 155 3.90 0.28 1.97
CA PRO A 155 4.14 -0.37 3.25
C PRO A 155 3.83 0.55 4.46
N THR A 156 4.12 1.86 4.40
CA THR A 156 3.78 2.80 5.48
C THR A 156 2.27 2.96 5.57
N SER A 157 1.60 3.06 4.41
CA SER A 157 0.14 3.16 4.35
C SER A 157 -0.55 1.94 4.98
N ILE A 158 -0.04 0.74 4.71
CA ILE A 158 -0.51 -0.51 5.33
C ILE A 158 -0.25 -0.50 6.83
N TYR A 159 0.96 -0.12 7.26
CA TYR A 159 1.35 -0.09 8.65
C TYR A 159 0.45 0.84 9.48
N LEU A 160 0.30 2.09 9.05
CA LEU A 160 -0.50 3.09 9.77
C LEU A 160 -1.98 2.70 9.80
N THR A 161 -2.53 2.25 8.67
CA THR A 161 -3.94 1.87 8.57
C THR A 161 -4.25 0.63 9.42
N ALA A 162 -3.31 -0.31 9.52
CA ALA A 162 -3.48 -1.48 10.40
C ALA A 162 -3.55 -1.11 11.89
N ILE A 163 -3.02 0.05 12.29
CA ILE A 163 -3.07 0.57 13.65
C ILE A 163 -4.31 1.45 13.85
N LEU A 164 -4.56 2.40 12.95
CA LEU A 164 -5.57 3.45 13.13
C LEU A 164 -6.96 3.05 12.63
N ALA A 165 -7.07 2.40 11.47
CA ALA A 165 -8.36 2.05 10.86
C ALA A 165 -8.31 0.68 10.15
N PRO A 166 -8.25 -0.44 10.89
CA PRO A 166 -8.05 -1.78 10.31
C PRO A 166 -9.14 -2.19 9.30
N HIS A 167 -10.36 -1.67 9.45
CA HIS A 167 -11.47 -1.90 8.53
C HIS A 167 -11.29 -1.23 7.16
N LEU A 168 -10.48 -0.17 7.07
CA LEU A 168 -10.15 0.51 5.81
C LEU A 168 -8.91 -0.07 5.11
N LEU A 169 -8.18 -0.99 5.75
CA LEU A 169 -6.90 -1.50 5.27
C LEU A 169 -6.96 -2.01 3.83
N GLY A 170 -7.98 -2.80 3.50
CA GLY A 170 -8.13 -3.35 2.14
C GLY A 170 -8.28 -2.25 1.09
N ALA A 171 -9.14 -1.26 1.36
CA ALA A 171 -9.38 -0.15 0.46
C ALA A 171 -8.15 0.75 0.31
N VAL A 172 -7.50 1.10 1.43
CA VAL A 172 -6.28 1.92 1.44
C VAL A 172 -5.14 1.23 0.71
N ALA A 173 -4.89 -0.05 0.96
CA ALA A 173 -3.81 -0.79 0.30
C ALA A 173 -4.02 -0.89 -1.22
N VAL A 174 -5.24 -1.19 -1.66
CA VAL A 174 -5.57 -1.22 -3.10
C VAL A 174 -5.39 0.16 -3.72
N ALA A 175 -5.90 1.22 -3.09
CA ALA A 175 -5.78 2.59 -3.58
C ALA A 175 -4.32 3.06 -3.65
N ALA A 176 -3.52 2.80 -2.61
CA ALA A 176 -2.12 3.21 -2.54
C ALA A 176 -1.30 2.67 -3.72
N TYR A 177 -1.29 1.36 -3.94
CA TYR A 177 -0.52 0.76 -5.03
C TYR A 177 -1.11 1.04 -6.42
N SER A 178 -2.44 1.15 -6.52
CA SER A 178 -3.08 1.54 -7.79
C SER A 178 -2.69 2.97 -8.20
N TYR A 179 -2.63 3.91 -7.26
CA TYR A 179 -2.25 5.29 -7.55
C TYR A 179 -0.74 5.46 -7.77
N MET A 180 0.11 4.70 -7.09
CA MET A 180 1.56 4.68 -7.37
C MET A 180 1.84 4.24 -8.81
N ALA A 181 1.14 3.21 -9.30
CA ALA A 181 1.24 2.80 -10.70
C ALA A 181 0.72 3.84 -11.70
N LEU A 182 -0.15 4.75 -11.27
CA LEU A 182 -0.70 5.83 -12.10
C LEU A 182 0.16 7.10 -12.09
N VAL A 183 1.24 7.15 -11.31
CA VAL A 183 2.16 8.31 -11.28
C VAL A 183 2.64 8.72 -12.69
N PRO A 184 3.05 7.82 -13.60
CA PRO A 184 3.45 8.20 -14.95
C PRO A 184 2.34 8.83 -15.79
N VAL A 185 1.06 8.64 -15.40
CA VAL A 185 -0.10 9.24 -16.08
C VAL A 185 -0.49 10.56 -15.42
N ILE A 186 -0.46 10.63 -14.09
CA ILE A 186 -0.90 11.79 -13.30
C ILE A 186 0.17 12.88 -13.25
N GLN A 187 1.44 12.50 -13.10
CA GLN A 187 2.54 13.45 -12.88
C GLN A 187 2.85 14.34 -14.10
N PRO A 188 2.92 13.83 -15.36
CA PRO A 188 3.29 14.69 -16.49
C PRO A 188 2.31 15.82 -16.79
N PRO A 189 0.97 15.64 -16.75
CA PRO A 189 0.02 16.74 -16.90
C PRO A 189 0.17 17.82 -15.84
N ILE A 190 0.38 17.45 -14.57
CA ILE A 190 0.57 18.41 -13.47
C ILE A 190 1.85 19.22 -13.68
N LEU A 191 2.95 18.56 -14.05
CA LEU A 191 4.19 19.25 -14.40
C LEU A 191 3.97 20.21 -15.57
N ARG A 192 3.21 19.79 -16.58
CA ARG A 192 2.90 20.63 -17.75
C ARG A 192 2.11 21.89 -17.40
N LEU A 193 1.23 21.79 -16.41
CA LEU A 193 0.37 22.88 -15.93
C LEU A 193 1.11 23.87 -15.03
N LEU A 194 1.99 23.39 -14.15
CA LEU A 194 2.59 24.21 -13.08
C LEU A 194 3.97 24.79 -13.42
N THR A 195 4.69 24.21 -14.38
CA THR A 195 6.05 24.67 -14.72
C THR A 195 6.10 25.30 -16.11
N THR A 196 7.10 26.14 -16.37
CA THR A 196 7.32 26.76 -17.69
C THR A 196 8.34 25.96 -18.53
N PRO A 197 8.37 26.17 -19.87
CA PRO A 197 9.41 25.56 -20.71
C PRO A 197 10.84 25.97 -20.32
N GLU A 198 11.01 27.20 -19.85
CA GLU A 198 12.30 27.76 -19.42
C GLU A 198 12.82 27.04 -18.16
N GLU A 199 11.96 26.81 -17.16
CA GLU A 199 12.30 26.04 -15.96
C GLU A 199 12.66 24.58 -16.27
N ARG A 200 11.97 23.96 -17.23
CA ARG A 200 12.24 22.57 -17.65
C ARG A 200 13.55 22.41 -18.41
N ALA A 201 14.06 23.49 -19.01
CA ALA A 201 15.30 23.50 -19.78
C ALA A 201 16.55 23.78 -18.93
N ILE A 202 16.41 23.96 -17.61
CA ILE A 202 17.53 24.22 -16.71
C ILE A 202 18.50 23.03 -16.72
N ASN A 203 19.76 23.29 -17.10
CA ASN A 203 20.82 22.29 -17.06
C ASN A 203 21.20 21.96 -15.61
N MET A 204 20.97 20.71 -15.22
CA MET A 204 21.31 20.24 -13.88
C MET A 204 22.82 19.93 -13.79
N PRO A 205 23.56 20.55 -12.86
CA PRO A 205 24.97 20.23 -12.65
C PRO A 205 25.16 18.76 -12.29
N GLN A 206 26.31 18.20 -12.70
CA GLN A 206 26.70 16.84 -12.35
C GLN A 206 26.77 16.69 -10.83
N ALA A 207 26.33 15.52 -10.35
CA ALA A 207 26.35 15.18 -8.93
C ALA A 207 27.79 15.22 -8.39
N ARG A 208 27.96 15.77 -7.19
CA ARG A 208 29.26 15.76 -6.50
C ARG A 208 29.62 14.32 -6.12
N PRO A 209 30.90 13.92 -6.21
CA PRO A 209 31.32 12.62 -5.71
C PRO A 209 31.10 12.56 -4.20
N VAL A 210 30.44 11.48 -3.75
CA VAL A 210 30.14 11.25 -2.33
C VAL A 210 31.13 10.22 -1.79
N SER A 211 31.71 10.49 -0.62
CA SER A 211 32.62 9.54 0.03
C SER A 211 31.87 8.31 0.53
N GLN A 212 32.53 7.15 0.53
CA GLN A 212 31.94 5.94 1.12
C GLN A 212 31.64 6.09 2.62
N THR A 213 32.48 6.84 3.33
CA THR A 213 32.25 7.16 4.75
C THR A 213 30.93 7.92 4.96
N ALA A 214 30.58 8.87 4.08
CA ALA A 214 29.32 9.58 4.19
C ALA A 214 28.12 8.66 3.94
N VAL A 215 28.21 7.76 2.97
CA VAL A 215 27.14 6.79 2.66
C VAL A 215 26.89 5.82 3.82
N ILE A 216 27.94 5.36 4.49
CA ILE A 216 27.83 4.44 5.64
C ILE A 216 27.36 5.17 6.90
N ALA A 217 27.87 6.38 7.16
CA ALA A 217 27.52 7.15 8.35
C ALA A 217 26.08 7.69 8.30
N PHE A 218 25.56 7.98 7.10
CA PHE A 218 24.23 8.57 6.92
C PHE A 218 23.08 7.77 7.57
N PRO A 219 22.87 6.47 7.29
CA PRO A 219 21.79 5.71 7.92
C PRO A 219 21.94 5.62 9.44
N ILE A 220 23.18 5.52 9.95
CA ILE A 220 23.44 5.49 11.40
C ILE A 220 23.04 6.83 12.03
N PHE A 221 23.46 7.94 11.43
CA PHE A 221 23.13 9.28 11.88
C PHE A 221 21.62 9.52 11.87
N ILE A 222 20.93 9.19 10.78
CA ILE A 222 19.47 9.32 10.68
C ILE A 222 18.76 8.44 11.71
N THR A 223 19.24 7.22 11.96
CA THR A 223 18.66 6.32 12.98
C THR A 223 18.77 6.94 14.37
N VAL A 224 19.95 7.45 14.75
CA VAL A 224 20.15 8.11 16.04
C VAL A 224 19.29 9.36 16.15
N LEU A 225 19.23 10.19 15.10
CA LEU A 225 18.40 11.39 15.08
C LEU A 225 16.92 11.06 15.24
N THR A 226 16.44 10.03 14.55
CA THR A 226 15.02 9.60 14.62
C THR A 226 14.69 8.94 15.95
N ALA A 227 15.64 8.24 16.58
CA ALA A 227 15.43 7.61 17.89
C ALA A 227 15.43 8.63 19.04
N LEU A 228 16.06 9.80 18.85
CA LEU A 228 16.15 10.86 19.85
C LEU A 228 15.09 11.96 19.69
N ALA A 229 14.50 12.08 18.49
CA ALA A 229 13.42 13.02 18.19
C ALA A 229 12.07 12.49 18.66
#